data_AF-A0A3S4PCL2-F1
#
_entry.id   AF-A0A3S4PCL2-F1
#
_cell.length_a   1.000
_cell.length_b   1.000
_cell.length_c   1.000
_cell.angle_alpha   90.00
_cell.angle_beta   90.00
_cell.angle_gamma   90.00
#
_symmetry.space_group_name_H-M   'P 1'
#
loop_
_entity.id
_entity.type
_entity.pdbx_description
1 polymer ?
#
loop_
_entity_poly.entity_id
_entity_poly.type
_entity_poly.pdbx_seq_one_letter_code
_entity_poly.pdbx_strand_id
1 'polypeptide(L)'
;MEETFRPDAIIIGAGLAGLTAAMEITNAGKKVLLLDQETEQNIGGQAFWSFGGLFLINSPQQRRMGIKDSYELALQDWKGTAGFDRPEDYWPRQWAEAYLKFAAGEKYQYISKLGIKLMFMVGWAERGDGSATGHGNSVPRFHVSWGTGTGVVKPFVEKAYKAKDKGLLQMKFRHRVTEFITENGKIKGLKGDILEDDHKERGAATNRNVISSFEYTAPNVIIASGGIGANHELVRKNWPERLGKAPENMVCGVPAYVDGKMIGIAESAGAHIINPDRMWHYTEGLQNWDPIWPNHGIRILPGPSSLWFDAKGKRLPAPFLPGFDTLGTLKYIQETGFSYSWFILTQKIIKKEFALSGSEQNPDITNKDYPLFLKRIFGKKHRVQWKHLKNMEKTLLYQTIWKILLKG
;
A
#
# COMPACT_ATOMS: atom_id res chain seq x y z
N MET A 1 -26.38 -19.87 -29.82
CA MET A 1 -25.05 -20.20 -29.27
C MET A 1 -24.52 -18.92 -28.66
N GLU A 2 -24.48 -18.83 -27.33
CA GLU A 2 -23.76 -17.72 -26.68
C GLU A 2 -22.28 -17.81 -27.10
N GLU A 3 -21.75 -16.75 -27.71
CA GLU A 3 -20.31 -16.66 -27.94
C GLU A 3 -19.61 -16.77 -26.58
N THR A 4 -18.93 -17.90 -26.37
CA THR A 4 -18.14 -18.12 -25.16
C THR A 4 -17.07 -17.04 -25.10
N PHE A 5 -17.03 -16.25 -24.02
CA PHE A 5 -16.02 -15.21 -23.85
C PHE A 5 -14.62 -15.83 -23.86
N ARG A 6 -13.83 -15.51 -24.88
CA ARG A 6 -12.43 -15.98 -25.04
C ARG A 6 -11.48 -14.83 -24.74
N PRO A 7 -10.83 -14.80 -23.56
CA PRO A 7 -9.89 -13.74 -23.21
C PRO A 7 -8.54 -13.92 -23.88
N ASP A 8 -7.93 -12.80 -24.29
CA ASP A 8 -6.52 -12.72 -24.68
C ASP A 8 -5.59 -12.76 -23.44
N ALA A 9 -6.10 -12.36 -22.28
CA ALA A 9 -5.38 -12.42 -21.00
C ALA A 9 -6.30 -12.68 -19.81
N ILE A 10 -5.83 -13.46 -18.84
CA ILE A 10 -6.44 -13.58 -17.52
C ILE A 10 -5.61 -12.77 -16.51
N ILE A 11 -6.27 -11.95 -15.70
CA ILE A 11 -5.64 -11.16 -14.64
C ILE A 11 -6.16 -11.64 -13.29
N ILE A 12 -5.27 -11.93 -12.36
CA ILE A 12 -5.58 -12.38 -11.00
C ILE A 12 -5.39 -11.21 -10.04
N GLY A 13 -6.48 -10.66 -9.54
CA GLY A 13 -6.53 -9.56 -8.58
C GLY A 13 -7.06 -8.27 -9.19
N ALA A 14 -8.16 -7.76 -8.66
CA ALA A 14 -8.82 -6.51 -9.02
C ALA A 14 -8.27 -5.32 -8.22
N GLY A 15 -7.00 -5.38 -7.78
CA GLY A 15 -6.26 -4.26 -7.21
C GLY A 15 -5.81 -3.25 -8.27
N LEU A 16 -5.15 -2.16 -7.86
CA LEU A 16 -4.69 -1.12 -8.79
C LEU A 16 -3.81 -1.65 -9.94
N ALA A 17 -2.91 -2.60 -9.67
CA ALA A 17 -2.07 -3.22 -10.70
C ALA A 17 -2.89 -3.99 -11.74
N GLY A 18 -3.84 -4.82 -11.29
CA GLY A 18 -4.70 -5.59 -12.19
C GLY A 18 -5.66 -4.72 -12.99
N LEU A 19 -6.21 -3.67 -12.37
CA LEU A 19 -7.06 -2.69 -13.05
C LEU A 19 -6.26 -1.85 -14.08
N THR A 20 -5.00 -1.53 -13.78
CA THR A 20 -4.11 -0.86 -14.74
C THR A 20 -3.82 -1.76 -15.92
N ALA A 21 -3.46 -3.02 -15.69
CA ALA A 21 -3.22 -4.00 -16.75
C ALA A 21 -4.48 -4.23 -17.61
N ALA A 22 -5.65 -4.39 -16.98
CA ALA A 22 -6.94 -4.52 -17.67
C ALA A 22 -7.22 -3.30 -18.56
N MET A 23 -6.98 -2.09 -18.04
CA MET A 23 -7.15 -0.86 -18.81
C MET A 23 -6.23 -0.81 -20.03
N GLU A 24 -4.93 -1.09 -19.87
CA GLU A 24 -3.98 -1.03 -20.99
C GLU A 24 -4.29 -2.09 -22.06
N ILE A 25 -4.59 -3.32 -21.66
CA ILE A 25 -4.92 -4.41 -22.59
C ILE A 25 -6.23 -4.11 -23.33
N THR A 26 -7.26 -3.63 -22.64
CA THR A 26 -8.55 -3.31 -23.28
C THR A 26 -8.49 -2.04 -24.14
N ASN A 27 -7.62 -1.07 -23.82
CA ASN A 27 -7.34 0.06 -24.70
C ASN A 27 -6.72 -0.39 -26.04
N ALA A 28 -5.98 -1.50 -26.04
CA ALA A 28 -5.48 -2.15 -27.26
C ALA A 28 -6.54 -3.01 -27.99
N GLY A 29 -7.80 -2.98 -27.56
CA GLY A 29 -8.91 -3.71 -28.18
C GLY A 29 -8.94 -5.21 -27.87
N LYS A 30 -8.19 -5.67 -26.86
CA LYS A 30 -8.09 -7.07 -26.46
C LYS A 30 -9.07 -7.42 -25.33
N LYS A 31 -9.49 -8.69 -25.28
CA LYS A 31 -10.43 -9.22 -24.29
C LYS A 31 -9.70 -9.68 -23.02
N VAL A 32 -10.20 -9.31 -21.86
CA VAL A 32 -9.58 -9.63 -20.56
C VAL A 32 -10.59 -10.32 -19.64
N LEU A 33 -10.16 -11.37 -18.97
CA LEU A 33 -10.87 -11.94 -17.83
C LEU A 33 -10.16 -11.53 -16.54
N LEU A 34 -10.81 -10.73 -15.70
CA LEU A 34 -10.31 -10.31 -14.40
C LEU A 34 -10.97 -11.14 -13.30
N LEU A 35 -10.17 -11.84 -12.51
CA LEU A 35 -10.62 -12.69 -11.40
C LEU A 35 -10.21 -12.07 -10.07
N ASP A 36 -11.09 -12.11 -9.07
CA ASP A 36 -10.73 -11.78 -7.69
C ASP A 36 -11.46 -12.71 -6.72
N GLN A 37 -10.78 -13.13 -5.65
CA GLN A 37 -11.40 -13.94 -4.59
C GLN A 37 -12.36 -13.12 -3.73
N GLU A 38 -12.18 -11.80 -3.68
CA GLU A 38 -13.03 -10.90 -2.92
C GLU A 38 -14.29 -10.49 -3.69
N THR A 39 -15.19 -9.83 -2.97
CA THR A 39 -16.45 -9.27 -3.49
C THR A 39 -16.19 -8.08 -4.42
N GLU A 40 -17.16 -7.76 -5.28
CA GLU A 40 -17.11 -6.56 -6.13
C GLU A 40 -16.93 -5.28 -5.30
N GLN A 41 -17.50 -5.25 -4.09
CA GLN A 41 -17.31 -4.14 -3.15
C GLN A 41 -15.85 -3.89 -2.78
N ASN A 42 -14.95 -4.86 -2.93
CA ASN A 42 -13.51 -4.74 -2.64
C ASN A 42 -12.66 -4.33 -3.86
N ILE A 43 -13.26 -4.06 -5.03
CA ILE A 43 -12.53 -3.61 -6.23
C ILE A 43 -11.59 -2.44 -5.92
N GLY A 44 -10.34 -2.53 -6.36
CA GLY A 44 -9.26 -1.62 -5.96
C GLY A 44 -8.30 -2.20 -4.92
N GLY A 45 -8.71 -3.26 -4.21
CA GLY A 45 -7.89 -3.97 -3.24
C GLY A 45 -7.29 -3.05 -2.17
N GLN A 46 -6.04 -3.31 -1.77
CA GLN A 46 -5.32 -2.51 -0.77
C GLN A 46 -5.14 -1.04 -1.19
N ALA A 47 -5.02 -0.76 -2.49
CA ALA A 47 -4.73 0.59 -2.98
C ALA A 47 -5.85 1.60 -2.64
N PHE A 48 -7.09 1.13 -2.52
CA PHE A 48 -8.24 1.94 -2.08
C PHE A 48 -8.02 2.55 -0.68
N TRP A 49 -7.39 1.81 0.22
CA TRP A 49 -7.11 2.18 1.61
C TRP A 49 -5.85 3.05 1.76
N SER A 50 -5.07 3.21 0.69
CA SER A 50 -3.85 4.00 0.76
C SER A 50 -4.14 5.48 0.99
N PHE A 51 -3.16 6.19 1.56
CA PHE A 51 -3.19 7.65 1.61
C PHE A 51 -3.03 8.30 0.21
N GLY A 52 -2.87 7.50 -0.86
CA GLY A 52 -2.80 7.97 -2.25
C GLY A 52 -1.51 8.67 -2.63
N GLY A 53 -0.41 8.31 -1.95
CA GLY A 53 0.92 8.79 -2.25
C GLY A 53 1.48 8.23 -3.55
N LEU A 54 2.04 9.09 -4.38
CA LEU A 54 2.65 8.79 -5.67
C LEU A 54 4.06 9.37 -5.71
N PHE A 55 5.02 8.54 -6.13
CA PHE A 55 6.40 8.96 -6.35
C PHE A 55 6.53 9.61 -7.73
N LEU A 56 7.01 10.84 -7.79
CA LEU A 56 7.35 11.55 -9.03
C LEU A 56 8.71 12.22 -8.86
N ILE A 57 9.40 12.43 -9.98
CA ILE A 57 10.71 13.06 -10.03
C ILE A 57 10.59 14.34 -10.84
N ASN A 58 11.19 15.42 -10.35
CA ASN A 58 11.16 16.74 -10.98
C ASN A 58 9.75 17.12 -11.51
N SER A 59 8.72 16.98 -10.68
CA SER A 59 7.35 17.32 -11.03
C SER A 59 7.12 18.84 -11.07
N PRO A 60 6.03 19.32 -11.72
CA PRO A 60 5.64 20.73 -11.62
C PRO A 60 5.46 21.22 -10.17
N GLN A 61 4.96 20.36 -9.28
CA GLN A 61 4.78 20.65 -7.85
C GLN A 61 6.14 20.82 -7.16
N GLN A 62 7.10 19.94 -7.44
CA GLN A 62 8.46 20.05 -6.91
C GLN A 62 9.13 21.35 -7.37
N ARG A 63 9.07 21.67 -8.67
CA ARG A 63 9.62 22.92 -9.21
C ARG A 63 8.97 24.16 -8.59
N ARG A 64 7.65 24.15 -8.44
CA ARG A 64 6.90 25.27 -7.82
C ARG A 64 7.29 25.48 -6.36
N MET A 65 7.68 24.42 -5.65
CA MET A 65 8.16 24.49 -4.27
C MET A 65 9.68 24.75 -4.17
N GLY A 66 10.38 24.97 -5.29
CA GLY A 66 11.83 25.19 -5.31
C GLY A 66 12.66 23.94 -5.05
N ILE A 67 12.06 22.75 -5.12
CA ILE A 67 12.77 21.47 -4.95
C ILE A 67 13.55 21.17 -6.24
N LYS A 68 14.88 21.07 -6.12
CA LYS A 68 15.78 20.68 -7.21
C LYS A 68 15.92 19.17 -7.22
N ASP A 69 15.31 18.51 -8.20
CA ASP A 69 15.30 17.05 -8.33
C ASP A 69 15.67 16.64 -9.75
N SER A 70 16.20 15.42 -9.90
CA SER A 70 16.58 14.85 -11.20
C SER A 70 16.46 13.32 -11.19
N TYR A 71 16.46 12.72 -12.39
CA TYR A 71 16.47 11.27 -12.53
C TYR A 71 17.70 10.64 -11.86
N GLU A 72 18.87 11.26 -12.04
CA GLU A 72 20.15 10.79 -11.52
C GLU A 72 20.14 10.78 -9.98
N LEU A 73 19.63 11.86 -9.37
CA LEU A 73 19.50 11.95 -7.92
C LEU A 73 18.52 10.90 -7.38
N ALA A 74 17.36 10.74 -8.03
CA ALA A 74 16.38 9.74 -7.64
C ALA A 74 16.93 8.31 -7.82
N LEU A 75 17.74 8.05 -8.84
CA LEU A 75 18.40 6.77 -9.08
C LEU A 75 19.45 6.46 -8.00
N GLN A 76 20.23 7.47 -7.59
CA GLN A 76 21.16 7.33 -6.46
C GLN A 76 20.41 6.95 -5.18
N ASP A 77 19.38 7.71 -4.82
CA ASP A 77 18.56 7.48 -3.62
C ASP A 77 17.91 6.08 -3.65
N TRP A 78 17.40 5.67 -4.81
CA TRP A 78 16.79 4.35 -4.99
C TRP A 78 17.80 3.23 -4.81
N LYS A 79 19.02 3.37 -5.35
CA LYS A 79 20.10 2.38 -5.19
C LYS A 79 20.53 2.26 -3.74
N GLY A 80 20.68 3.38 -3.03
CA GLY A 80 21.02 3.38 -1.60
C GLY A 80 19.96 2.65 -0.74
N THR A 81 18.68 2.85 -1.06
CA THR A 81 17.57 2.18 -0.37
C THR A 81 17.44 0.69 -0.73
N ALA A 82 17.56 0.36 -2.02
CA ALA A 82 17.35 -1.01 -2.50
C ALA A 82 18.54 -1.92 -2.18
N GLY A 83 19.75 -1.37 -2.01
CA GLY A 83 21.01 -2.09 -1.81
C GLY A 83 21.50 -2.81 -3.07
N PHE A 84 20.59 -3.48 -3.77
CA PHE A 84 20.86 -4.33 -4.92
C PHE A 84 22.12 -5.18 -4.71
N ASP A 85 22.22 -5.84 -3.57
CA ASP A 85 23.40 -6.54 -3.07
C ASP A 85 23.39 -8.04 -3.37
N ARG A 86 22.35 -8.55 -4.06
CA ARG A 86 22.20 -9.98 -4.34
C ARG A 86 22.29 -10.33 -5.84
N PRO A 87 22.73 -11.56 -6.21
CA PRO A 87 22.76 -12.01 -7.60
C PRO A 87 21.39 -11.95 -8.30
N GLU A 88 20.32 -12.27 -7.58
CA GLU A 88 18.95 -12.27 -8.08
C GLU A 88 18.36 -10.87 -8.34
N ASP A 89 19.07 -9.79 -7.99
CA ASP A 89 18.61 -8.41 -8.17
C ASP A 89 18.69 -7.89 -9.62
N TYR A 90 18.97 -8.74 -10.61
CA TYR A 90 18.97 -8.32 -12.01
C TYR A 90 17.63 -7.67 -12.42
N TRP A 91 16.52 -8.38 -12.24
CA TRP A 91 15.19 -7.86 -12.59
C TRP A 91 14.72 -6.69 -11.71
N PRO A 92 14.93 -6.70 -10.38
CA PRO A 92 14.70 -5.53 -9.53
C PRO A 92 15.42 -4.25 -10.02
N ARG A 93 16.69 -4.35 -10.46
CA ARG A 93 17.43 -3.20 -11.02
C ARG A 93 16.79 -2.70 -12.31
N GLN A 94 16.47 -3.61 -13.24
CA GLN A 94 15.82 -3.24 -14.51
C GLN A 94 14.46 -2.57 -14.28
N TRP A 95 13.66 -3.11 -13.37
CA TRP A 95 12.36 -2.54 -13.01
C TRP A 95 12.51 -1.15 -12.37
N ALA A 96 13.45 -0.98 -11.44
CA ALA A 96 13.69 0.30 -10.79
C ALA A 96 14.09 1.38 -11.79
N GLU A 97 15.03 1.10 -12.68
CA GLU A 97 15.44 2.07 -13.71
C GLU A 97 14.28 2.43 -14.66
N ALA A 98 13.48 1.44 -15.09
CA ALA A 98 12.31 1.68 -15.92
C ALA A 98 11.26 2.54 -15.19
N TYR A 99 10.98 2.23 -13.93
CA TYR A 99 10.02 2.98 -13.11
C TYR A 99 10.48 4.41 -12.85
N LEU A 100 11.77 4.62 -12.58
CA LEU A 100 12.35 5.96 -12.39
C LEU A 100 12.31 6.78 -13.68
N LYS A 101 12.58 6.17 -14.84
CA LYS A 101 12.43 6.83 -16.15
C LYS A 101 10.98 7.25 -16.38
N PHE A 102 10.03 6.36 -16.10
CA PHE A 102 8.60 6.67 -16.15
C PHE A 102 8.24 7.82 -15.20
N ALA A 103 8.70 7.76 -13.96
CA ALA A 103 8.42 8.76 -12.92
C ALA A 103 9.02 10.15 -13.19
N ALA A 104 10.16 10.22 -13.86
CA ALA A 104 10.81 11.46 -14.30
C ALA A 104 10.25 12.00 -15.62
N GLY A 105 9.73 11.11 -16.47
CA GLY A 105 9.17 11.46 -17.77
C GLY A 105 7.64 11.54 -17.75
N GLU A 106 7.00 10.57 -18.38
CA GLU A 106 5.60 10.65 -18.78
C GLU A 106 4.59 10.49 -17.64
N LYS A 107 4.98 9.96 -16.46
CA LYS A 107 4.05 9.62 -15.37
C LYS A 107 3.13 10.76 -14.97
N TYR A 108 3.65 11.99 -14.86
CA TYR A 108 2.83 13.15 -14.50
C TYR A 108 1.70 13.37 -15.51
N GLN A 109 2.01 13.30 -16.80
CA GLN A 109 1.03 13.47 -17.86
C GLN A 109 0.06 12.28 -17.92
N TYR A 110 0.57 11.06 -17.75
CA TYR A 110 -0.23 9.83 -17.70
C TYR A 110 -1.32 9.92 -16.64
N ILE A 111 -0.94 10.20 -15.38
CA ILE A 111 -1.93 10.30 -14.29
C ILE A 111 -2.87 11.50 -14.45
N SER A 112 -2.37 12.61 -15.02
CA SER A 112 -3.20 13.81 -15.28
C SER A 112 -4.27 13.53 -16.34
N LYS A 113 -3.93 12.80 -17.42
CA LYS A 113 -4.88 12.37 -18.47
C LYS A 113 -5.94 11.42 -17.93
N LEU A 114 -5.62 10.64 -16.89
CA LEU A 114 -6.58 9.82 -16.15
C LEU A 114 -7.45 10.64 -15.18
N GLY A 115 -7.22 11.95 -15.06
CA GLY A 115 -7.97 12.82 -14.15
C GLY A 115 -7.49 12.78 -12.69
N ILE A 116 -6.37 12.12 -12.40
CA ILE A 116 -5.75 12.11 -11.07
C ILE A 116 -5.09 13.47 -10.87
N LYS A 117 -5.61 14.23 -9.91
CA LYS A 117 -5.04 15.52 -9.49
C LYS A 117 -4.13 15.31 -8.30
N LEU A 118 -2.98 15.99 -8.27
CA LEU A 118 -2.07 15.99 -7.13
C LEU A 118 -2.30 17.21 -6.24
N MET A 119 -2.08 17.02 -4.95
CA MET A 119 -1.95 18.10 -3.99
C MET A 119 -0.78 19.02 -4.36
N PHE A 120 -0.89 20.29 -3.98
CA PHE A 120 0.17 21.27 -4.28
C PHE A 120 1.43 21.05 -3.44
N MET A 121 1.30 20.45 -2.24
CA MET A 121 2.43 20.16 -1.36
C MET A 121 3.08 18.82 -1.72
N VAL A 122 4.40 18.82 -1.76
CA VAL A 122 5.24 17.62 -1.87
C VAL A 122 5.88 17.34 -0.52
N GLY A 123 5.67 16.13 -0.01
CA GLY A 123 6.12 15.73 1.31
C GLY A 123 7.25 14.70 1.30
N TRP A 124 7.67 14.37 2.51
CA TRP A 124 8.49 13.20 2.81
C TRP A 124 7.57 12.07 3.24
N ALA A 125 7.63 10.91 2.57
CA ALA A 125 7.07 9.69 3.12
C ALA A 125 7.95 9.17 4.27
N GLU A 126 9.26 9.24 4.00
CA GLU A 126 10.36 8.90 4.88
C GLU A 126 11.60 9.68 4.42
N ARG A 127 12.46 10.10 5.34
CA ARG A 127 13.70 10.84 5.01
C ARG A 127 14.89 9.93 4.77
N GLY A 128 15.02 8.85 5.55
CA GLY A 128 16.16 7.95 5.50
C GLY A 128 17.01 7.94 6.76
N ASP A 129 18.10 7.18 6.69
CA ASP A 129 19.09 6.97 7.76
C ASP A 129 20.00 8.20 8.01
N GLY A 130 19.88 9.25 7.19
CA GLY A 130 20.63 10.49 7.31
C GLY A 130 22.00 10.47 6.64
N SER A 131 22.39 9.37 5.99
CA SER A 131 23.59 9.29 5.16
C SER A 131 23.31 9.67 3.70
N ALA A 132 24.33 10.11 2.97
CA ALA A 132 24.20 10.54 1.57
C ALA A 132 24.05 9.38 0.57
N THR A 133 24.49 8.17 0.95
CA THR A 133 24.53 6.99 0.08
C THR A 133 23.70 5.81 0.60
N GLY A 134 23.11 5.95 1.79
CA GLY A 134 22.32 4.90 2.42
C GLY A 134 20.84 4.99 2.09
N HIS A 135 20.04 4.47 3.01
CA HIS A 135 18.59 4.42 2.88
C HIS A 135 17.99 5.82 2.97
N GLY A 136 17.11 6.20 2.04
CA GLY A 136 16.39 7.48 2.11
C GLY A 136 16.10 8.17 0.79
N ASN A 137 15.61 9.40 0.90
CA ASN A 137 15.50 10.33 -0.22
C ASN A 137 16.33 11.59 0.09
N SER A 138 17.04 12.10 -0.90
CA SER A 138 17.77 13.37 -0.79
C SER A 138 16.83 14.58 -0.89
N VAL A 139 15.67 14.44 -1.53
CA VAL A 139 14.64 15.49 -1.68
C VAL A 139 13.21 14.92 -1.56
N PRO A 140 12.19 15.74 -1.23
CA PRO A 140 10.81 15.27 -1.12
C PRO A 140 10.26 14.81 -2.48
N ARG A 141 9.73 13.57 -2.54
CA ARG A 141 9.10 12.97 -3.75
C ARG A 141 7.72 12.35 -3.50
N PHE A 142 7.17 12.50 -2.30
CA PHE A 142 5.87 11.94 -1.95
C PHE A 142 4.74 12.91 -2.30
N HIS A 143 4.03 12.63 -3.40
CA HIS A 143 2.92 13.44 -3.89
C HIS A 143 1.59 12.81 -3.52
N VAL A 144 0.75 13.49 -2.76
CA VAL A 144 -0.56 12.96 -2.39
C VAL A 144 -1.57 13.32 -3.48
N SER A 145 -2.35 12.33 -3.92
CA SER A 145 -3.48 12.56 -4.82
C SER A 145 -4.67 13.22 -4.09
N TRP A 146 -5.36 14.11 -4.80
CA TRP A 146 -6.62 14.68 -4.34
C TRP A 146 -7.71 13.62 -4.43
N GLY A 147 -8.13 13.11 -3.28
CA GLY A 147 -8.96 11.91 -3.14
C GLY A 147 -8.22 10.71 -2.52
N THR A 148 -6.95 10.81 -2.15
CA THR A 148 -6.18 9.68 -1.56
C THR A 148 -6.22 8.41 -2.43
N GLY A 149 -6.08 7.22 -1.86
CA GLY A 149 -6.14 5.95 -2.58
C GLY A 149 -7.41 5.77 -3.40
N THR A 150 -8.56 6.23 -2.90
CA THR A 150 -9.82 6.18 -3.66
C THR A 150 -9.76 7.03 -4.93
N GLY A 151 -9.15 8.21 -4.85
CA GLY A 151 -8.92 9.10 -5.98
C GLY A 151 -7.93 8.54 -7.02
N VAL A 152 -6.94 7.75 -6.58
CA VAL A 152 -6.02 7.05 -7.48
C VAL A 152 -6.72 5.91 -8.22
N VAL A 153 -7.51 5.12 -7.50
CA VAL A 153 -8.12 3.89 -8.04
C VAL A 153 -9.34 4.19 -8.92
N LYS A 154 -10.13 5.22 -8.58
CA LYS A 154 -11.41 5.54 -9.23
C LYS A 154 -11.34 5.57 -10.77
N PRO A 155 -10.39 6.25 -11.43
CA PRO A 155 -10.33 6.28 -12.90
C PRO A 155 -10.15 4.89 -13.54
N PHE A 156 -9.40 4.00 -12.90
CA PHE A 156 -9.18 2.65 -13.39
C PHE A 156 -10.43 1.78 -13.23
N VAL A 157 -11.14 1.93 -12.11
CA VAL A 157 -12.44 1.28 -11.89
C VAL A 157 -13.45 1.74 -12.94
N GLU A 158 -13.60 3.05 -13.16
CA GLU A 158 -14.50 3.58 -14.18
C GLU A 158 -14.18 3.07 -15.58
N LYS A 159 -12.89 2.93 -15.91
CA LYS A 159 -12.46 2.38 -17.21
C LYS A 159 -12.68 0.87 -17.30
N ALA A 160 -12.52 0.12 -16.22
CA ALA A 160 -12.86 -1.30 -16.18
C ALA A 160 -14.35 -1.52 -16.48
N TYR A 161 -15.26 -0.78 -15.83
CA TYR A 161 -16.69 -0.87 -16.15
C TYR A 161 -17.00 -0.46 -17.59
N LYS A 162 -16.39 0.61 -18.12
CA LYS A 162 -16.54 0.98 -19.54
C LYS A 162 -16.04 -0.12 -20.49
N ALA A 163 -14.97 -0.83 -20.15
CA ALA A 163 -14.47 -1.95 -20.93
C ALA A 163 -15.41 -3.16 -20.84
N LYS A 164 -16.03 -3.38 -19.68
CA LYS A 164 -17.08 -4.39 -19.47
C LYS A 164 -18.30 -4.10 -20.35
N ASP A 165 -18.78 -2.86 -20.37
CA ASP A 165 -19.93 -2.45 -21.19
C ASP A 165 -19.66 -2.62 -22.69
N LYS A 166 -18.39 -2.54 -23.11
CA LYS A 166 -17.93 -2.79 -24.49
C LYS A 166 -17.70 -4.28 -24.80
N GLY A 167 -17.89 -5.18 -23.85
CA GLY A 167 -17.61 -6.61 -24.01
C GLY A 167 -16.11 -6.95 -24.11
N LEU A 168 -15.23 -6.03 -23.71
CA LEU A 168 -13.77 -6.25 -23.68
C LEU A 168 -13.26 -6.75 -22.33
N LEU A 169 -14.00 -6.54 -21.25
CA LEU A 169 -13.62 -7.00 -19.91
C LEU A 169 -14.74 -7.84 -19.29
N GLN A 170 -14.42 -9.04 -18.83
CA GLN A 170 -15.28 -9.80 -17.93
C GLN A 170 -14.65 -9.81 -16.54
N MET A 171 -15.41 -9.40 -15.52
CA MET A 171 -14.99 -9.44 -14.12
C MET A 171 -15.72 -10.57 -13.40
N LYS A 172 -14.98 -11.44 -12.72
CA LYS A 172 -15.53 -12.52 -11.91
C LYS A 172 -14.98 -12.43 -10.49
N PHE A 173 -15.84 -11.95 -9.59
CA PHE A 173 -15.59 -11.90 -8.16
C PHE A 173 -15.89 -13.25 -7.52
N ARG A 174 -15.45 -13.44 -6.27
CA ARG A 174 -15.57 -14.74 -5.57
C ARG A 174 -14.92 -15.90 -6.34
N HIS A 175 -13.93 -15.60 -7.19
CA HIS A 175 -13.16 -16.59 -7.94
C HIS A 175 -11.75 -16.67 -7.39
N ARG A 176 -11.50 -17.69 -6.58
CA ARG A 176 -10.21 -17.92 -5.93
C ARG A 176 -9.38 -18.88 -6.76
N VAL A 177 -8.34 -18.37 -7.40
CA VAL A 177 -7.36 -19.20 -8.11
C VAL A 177 -6.62 -20.10 -7.12
N THR A 178 -6.44 -21.37 -7.48
CA THR A 178 -5.72 -22.36 -6.67
C THR A 178 -4.57 -23.02 -7.41
N GLU A 179 -4.60 -23.05 -8.75
CA GLU A 179 -3.59 -23.75 -9.55
C GLU A 179 -3.49 -23.16 -10.97
N PHE A 180 -2.29 -23.20 -11.54
CA PHE A 180 -2.04 -22.90 -12.95
C PHE A 180 -2.12 -24.19 -13.79
N ILE A 181 -2.69 -24.08 -14.99
CA ILE A 181 -2.70 -25.17 -15.95
C ILE A 181 -1.45 -25.03 -16.81
N THR A 182 -0.56 -26.01 -16.70
CA THR A 182 0.72 -26.01 -17.44
C THR A 182 0.73 -27.17 -18.44
N GLU A 183 1.08 -26.86 -19.69
CA GLU A 183 1.27 -27.84 -20.75
C GLU A 183 2.57 -27.54 -21.49
N ASN A 184 3.45 -28.54 -21.61
CA ASN A 184 4.77 -28.40 -22.26
C ASN A 184 5.60 -27.22 -21.69
N GLY A 185 5.57 -27.05 -20.37
CA GLY A 185 6.30 -25.97 -19.67
C GLY A 185 5.73 -24.57 -19.88
N LYS A 186 4.53 -24.43 -20.47
CA LYS A 186 3.85 -23.15 -20.67
C LYS A 186 2.53 -23.12 -19.90
N ILE A 187 2.27 -21.99 -19.23
CA ILE A 187 0.97 -21.73 -18.62
C ILE A 187 -0.04 -21.50 -19.75
N LYS A 188 -1.11 -22.31 -19.78
CA LYS A 188 -2.23 -22.20 -20.73
C LYS A 188 -3.52 -21.69 -20.10
N GLY A 189 -3.54 -21.57 -18.78
CA GLY A 189 -4.73 -21.20 -18.04
C GLY A 189 -4.56 -21.37 -16.54
N LEU A 190 -5.68 -21.40 -15.86
CA LEU A 190 -5.75 -21.58 -14.41
C LEU A 190 -7.08 -22.21 -14.02
N LYS A 191 -7.10 -22.80 -12.83
CA LYS A 191 -8.32 -23.32 -12.20
C LYS A 191 -8.40 -22.85 -10.76
N GLY A 192 -9.59 -22.96 -10.20
CA GLY A 192 -9.85 -22.46 -8.86
C GLY A 192 -11.23 -22.77 -8.34
N ASP A 193 -11.52 -22.16 -7.20
CA ASP A 193 -12.78 -22.29 -6.49
C ASP A 193 -13.69 -21.10 -6.77
N ILE A 194 -14.98 -21.36 -6.92
CA ILE A 194 -16.01 -20.34 -6.80
C ILE A 194 -16.46 -20.33 -5.34
N LEU A 195 -16.32 -19.18 -4.70
CA LEU A 195 -16.71 -18.96 -3.31
C LEU A 195 -18.18 -18.52 -3.24
N GLU A 196 -18.85 -18.84 -2.13
CA GLU A 196 -20.17 -18.31 -1.81
C GLU A 196 -20.14 -16.77 -1.77
N ASP A 197 -21.26 -16.17 -2.19
CA ASP A 197 -21.45 -14.72 -2.12
C ASP A 197 -21.29 -14.20 -0.69
N ASP A 198 -20.81 -12.97 -0.58
CA ASP A 198 -20.66 -12.28 0.70
C ASP A 198 -21.02 -10.80 0.50
N HIS A 199 -21.76 -10.25 1.46
CA HIS A 199 -22.25 -8.87 1.42
C HIS A 199 -21.65 -8.01 2.53
N LYS A 200 -20.59 -8.47 3.18
CA LYS A 200 -19.85 -7.65 4.14
C LYS A 200 -19.28 -6.40 3.48
N GLU A 201 -19.21 -5.37 4.30
CA GLU A 201 -18.61 -4.09 3.95
C GLU A 201 -17.18 -4.24 3.45
N ARG A 202 -16.77 -3.30 2.58
CA ARG A 202 -15.42 -3.24 2.02
C ARG A 202 -14.36 -3.36 3.13
N GLY A 203 -13.37 -4.22 2.91
CA GLY A 203 -12.25 -4.44 3.82
C GLY A 203 -12.50 -5.45 4.93
N ALA A 204 -13.76 -5.74 5.28
CA ALA A 204 -14.08 -6.76 6.25
C ALA A 204 -13.75 -8.16 5.71
N ALA A 205 -13.44 -9.09 6.61
CA ALA A 205 -13.11 -10.46 6.24
C ALA A 205 -14.34 -11.18 5.71
N THR A 206 -14.30 -11.62 4.45
CA THR A 206 -15.38 -12.37 3.78
C THR A 206 -15.21 -13.89 3.94
N ASN A 207 -16.26 -14.65 3.68
CA ASN A 207 -16.25 -16.10 3.80
C ASN A 207 -15.29 -16.77 2.78
N ARG A 208 -14.98 -18.04 3.02
CA ARG A 208 -14.16 -18.89 2.14
C ARG A 208 -14.88 -20.21 1.79
N ASN A 209 -16.21 -20.21 1.88
CA ASN A 209 -17.04 -21.37 1.59
C ASN A 209 -17.00 -21.64 0.07
N VAL A 210 -16.60 -22.84 -0.33
CA VAL A 210 -16.50 -23.22 -1.75
C VAL A 210 -17.83 -23.81 -2.20
N ILE A 211 -18.40 -23.27 -3.26
CA ILE A 211 -19.69 -23.74 -3.83
C ILE A 211 -19.53 -24.41 -5.20
N SER A 212 -18.42 -24.17 -5.89
CA SER A 212 -18.11 -24.79 -7.17
C SER A 212 -16.63 -24.62 -7.52
N SER A 213 -16.23 -25.09 -8.69
CA SER A 213 -14.90 -24.91 -9.27
C SER A 213 -14.98 -24.31 -10.66
N PHE A 214 -13.90 -23.70 -11.13
CA PHE A 214 -13.80 -23.17 -12.48
C PHE A 214 -12.46 -23.54 -13.13
N GLU A 215 -12.47 -23.54 -14.45
CA GLU A 215 -11.27 -23.64 -15.28
C GLU A 215 -11.37 -22.58 -16.40
N TYR A 216 -10.31 -21.79 -16.60
CA TYR A 216 -10.23 -20.82 -17.68
C TYR A 216 -8.89 -20.91 -18.39
N THR A 217 -8.92 -20.78 -19.71
CA THR A 217 -7.73 -20.78 -20.57
C THR A 217 -7.53 -19.43 -21.24
N ALA A 218 -6.28 -19.02 -21.39
CA ALA A 218 -5.87 -17.82 -22.10
C ALA A 218 -4.38 -17.93 -22.47
N PRO A 219 -3.93 -17.26 -23.55
CA PRO A 219 -2.53 -17.28 -23.93
C PRO A 219 -1.63 -16.52 -22.95
N ASN A 220 -2.17 -15.60 -22.15
CA ASN A 220 -1.43 -14.80 -21.19
C ASN A 220 -2.11 -14.80 -19.82
N VAL A 221 -1.30 -14.85 -18.76
CA VAL A 221 -1.78 -14.74 -17.38
C VAL A 221 -0.94 -13.71 -16.62
N ILE A 222 -1.60 -12.81 -15.90
CA ILE A 222 -0.97 -11.75 -15.10
C ILE A 222 -1.36 -11.94 -13.63
N ILE A 223 -0.36 -12.06 -12.76
CA ILE A 223 -0.55 -12.09 -11.31
C ILE A 223 -0.48 -10.64 -10.78
N ALA A 224 -1.59 -10.16 -10.23
CA ALA A 224 -1.74 -8.83 -9.63
C ALA A 224 -2.40 -8.91 -8.24
N SER A 225 -2.02 -9.93 -7.47
CA SER A 225 -2.72 -10.40 -6.26
C SER A 225 -2.36 -9.67 -4.95
N GLY A 226 -1.47 -8.68 -4.99
CA GLY A 226 -1.01 -7.99 -3.79
C GLY A 226 0.08 -8.75 -3.01
N GLY A 227 0.31 -8.34 -1.75
CA GLY A 227 1.38 -8.86 -0.89
C GLY A 227 0.89 -9.76 0.24
N ILE A 228 1.73 -9.92 1.27
CA ILE A 228 1.52 -10.85 2.39
C ILE A 228 1.05 -10.17 3.69
N GLY A 229 0.80 -8.85 3.70
CA GLY A 229 0.74 -8.05 4.92
C GLY A 229 -0.33 -8.47 5.95
N ALA A 230 -1.42 -9.12 5.53
CA ALA A 230 -2.42 -9.66 6.46
C ALA A 230 -2.09 -11.05 6.98
N ASN A 231 -1.15 -11.75 6.35
CA ASN A 231 -0.71 -13.08 6.75
C ASN A 231 0.51 -12.99 7.66
N HIS A 232 0.26 -12.69 8.94
CA HIS A 232 1.34 -12.55 9.92
C HIS A 232 2.16 -13.84 10.12
N GLU A 233 1.65 -15.02 9.76
CA GLU A 233 2.44 -16.25 9.77
C GLU A 233 3.50 -16.24 8.67
N LEU A 234 3.11 -15.91 7.43
CA LEU A 234 4.06 -15.74 6.32
C LEU A 234 5.03 -14.58 6.54
N VAL A 235 4.56 -13.47 7.13
CA VAL A 235 5.45 -12.36 7.52
C VAL A 235 6.52 -12.84 8.50
N ARG A 236 6.14 -13.61 9.53
CA ARG A 236 7.11 -14.16 10.50
C ARG A 236 8.03 -15.20 9.89
N LYS A 237 7.53 -16.06 9.00
CA LYS A 237 8.32 -17.07 8.29
C LYS A 237 9.46 -16.43 7.48
N ASN A 238 9.20 -15.28 6.87
CA ASN A 238 10.16 -14.58 6.04
C ASN A 238 10.79 -13.38 6.75
N TRP A 239 10.70 -13.31 8.09
CA TRP A 239 11.15 -12.15 8.84
C TRP A 239 12.64 -11.87 8.61
N PRO A 240 13.06 -10.61 8.38
CA PRO A 240 14.43 -10.34 7.99
C PRO A 240 15.36 -10.51 9.20
N GLU A 241 16.35 -11.40 9.12
CA GLU A 241 17.27 -11.69 10.22
C GLU A 241 17.96 -10.42 10.75
N ARG A 242 18.32 -9.50 9.84
CA ARG A 242 18.93 -8.19 10.18
C ARG A 242 18.07 -7.30 11.10
N LEU A 243 16.77 -7.59 11.21
CA LEU A 243 15.85 -6.86 12.06
C LEU A 243 15.64 -7.55 13.43
N GLY A 244 16.19 -8.75 13.66
CA GLY A 244 16.04 -9.49 14.91
C GLY A 244 14.86 -10.46 14.93
N LYS A 245 14.36 -10.80 16.12
CA LYS A 245 13.22 -11.71 16.28
C LYS A 245 11.92 -11.00 15.92
N ALA A 246 11.12 -11.60 15.06
CA ALA A 246 9.80 -11.08 14.72
C ALA A 246 8.96 -10.78 15.97
N PRO A 247 8.29 -9.61 16.04
CA PRO A 247 7.47 -9.25 17.20
C PRO A 247 6.33 -10.23 17.42
N GLU A 248 6.07 -10.53 18.69
CA GLU A 248 4.91 -11.35 19.07
C GLU A 248 3.60 -10.63 18.71
N ASN A 249 3.52 -9.34 19.05
CA ASN A 249 2.37 -8.49 18.78
C ASN A 249 2.66 -7.51 17.64
N MET A 250 1.85 -7.57 16.59
CA MET A 250 1.86 -6.65 15.45
C MET A 250 0.42 -6.27 15.09
N VAL A 251 0.21 -5.01 14.70
CA VAL A 251 -1.05 -4.57 14.10
C VAL A 251 -0.99 -4.74 12.59
N CYS A 252 -2.12 -5.03 11.97
CA CYS A 252 -2.23 -5.33 10.55
C CYS A 252 -2.68 -4.10 9.77
N GLY A 253 -1.83 -3.62 8.86
CA GLY A 253 -2.11 -2.41 8.11
C GLY A 253 -3.01 -2.54 6.90
N VAL A 254 -3.44 -3.75 6.60
CA VAL A 254 -4.08 -4.10 5.33
C VAL A 254 -5.26 -5.04 5.57
N PRO A 255 -6.27 -5.06 4.68
CA PRO A 255 -7.41 -5.97 4.81
C PRO A 255 -7.00 -7.45 4.80
N ALA A 256 -7.84 -8.30 5.40
CA ALA A 256 -7.58 -9.74 5.57
C ALA A 256 -7.27 -10.50 4.26
N TYR A 257 -7.76 -9.99 3.13
CA TYR A 257 -7.55 -10.59 1.81
C TYR A 257 -6.17 -10.34 1.20
N VAL A 258 -5.31 -9.53 1.84
CA VAL A 258 -3.90 -9.34 1.45
C VAL A 258 -3.06 -10.47 2.04
N ASP A 259 -3.38 -11.70 1.63
CA ASP A 259 -2.98 -12.95 2.29
C ASP A 259 -1.72 -13.61 1.70
N GLY A 260 -1.25 -13.13 0.56
CA GLY A 260 -0.07 -13.66 -0.13
C GLY A 260 -0.25 -14.98 -0.85
N LYS A 261 -1.46 -15.55 -0.92
CA LYS A 261 -1.70 -16.94 -1.37
C LYS A 261 -1.10 -17.24 -2.75
N MET A 262 -1.20 -16.29 -3.68
CA MET A 262 -0.70 -16.47 -5.05
C MET A 262 0.81 -16.57 -5.15
N ILE A 263 1.59 -16.14 -4.16
CA ILE A 263 3.06 -16.27 -4.16
C ILE A 263 3.43 -17.76 -4.15
N GLY A 264 2.86 -18.54 -3.23
CA GLY A 264 3.11 -19.99 -3.15
C GLY A 264 2.54 -20.78 -4.33
N ILE A 265 1.40 -20.35 -4.88
CA ILE A 265 0.83 -20.96 -6.09
C ILE A 265 1.73 -20.70 -7.30
N ALA A 266 2.26 -19.48 -7.45
CA ALA A 266 3.21 -19.15 -8.51
C ALA A 266 4.51 -19.93 -8.37
N GLU A 267 5.05 -20.04 -7.16
CA GLU A 267 6.25 -20.83 -6.86
C GLU A 267 6.06 -22.30 -7.23
N SER A 268 4.92 -22.88 -6.85
CA SER A 268 4.57 -24.27 -7.21
C SER A 268 4.45 -24.50 -8.72
N ALA A 269 4.16 -23.45 -9.48
CA ALA A 269 4.13 -23.47 -10.95
C ALA A 269 5.49 -23.13 -11.60
N GLY A 270 6.57 -23.00 -10.80
CA GLY A 270 7.93 -22.78 -11.26
C GLY A 270 8.39 -21.33 -11.27
N ALA A 271 7.63 -20.39 -10.69
CA ALA A 271 8.10 -19.03 -10.51
C ALA A 271 9.22 -18.97 -9.47
N HIS A 272 10.30 -18.25 -9.77
CA HIS A 272 11.37 -18.01 -8.80
C HIS A 272 11.01 -16.81 -7.91
N ILE A 273 10.84 -17.06 -6.61
CA ILE A 273 10.59 -16.02 -5.61
C ILE A 273 11.91 -15.42 -5.16
N ILE A 274 12.02 -14.10 -5.21
CA ILE A 274 13.23 -13.37 -4.82
C ILE A 274 12.93 -12.41 -3.66
N ASN A 275 13.95 -12.14 -2.85
CA ASN A 275 13.89 -11.16 -1.76
C ASN A 275 12.68 -11.30 -0.79
N PRO A 276 12.28 -12.51 -0.36
CA PRO A 276 11.11 -12.69 0.51
C PRO A 276 11.27 -11.99 1.87
N ASP A 277 12.51 -11.73 2.27
CA ASP A 277 12.92 -11.05 3.50
C ASP A 277 13.15 -9.53 3.32
N ARG A 278 12.95 -8.95 2.14
CA ARG A 278 13.00 -7.49 1.98
C ARG A 278 11.65 -6.88 2.33
N MET A 279 11.38 -6.78 3.62
CA MET A 279 10.12 -6.26 4.16
C MET A 279 10.20 -4.81 4.63
N TRP A 280 9.05 -4.14 4.61
CA TRP A 280 8.88 -2.77 5.07
C TRP A 280 7.84 -2.70 6.19
N HIS A 281 8.27 -2.34 7.39
CA HIS A 281 7.37 -2.22 8.55
C HIS A 281 7.37 -0.79 9.09
N TYR A 282 6.17 -0.26 9.31
CA TYR A 282 6.03 1.04 9.95
C TYR A 282 6.02 0.88 11.45
N THR A 283 6.88 1.65 12.12
CA THR A 283 7.03 1.62 13.57
C THR A 283 6.05 2.53 14.27
N GLU A 284 5.33 3.41 13.57
CA GLU A 284 4.33 4.32 14.14
C GLU A 284 2.89 3.78 14.06
N GLY A 285 2.71 2.47 14.27
CA GLY A 285 1.40 1.81 14.25
C GLY A 285 0.61 1.89 15.56
N LEU A 286 -0.70 2.03 15.48
CA LEU A 286 -1.63 1.98 16.60
C LEU A 286 -2.74 0.98 16.30
N GLN A 287 -3.25 0.32 17.34
CA GLN A 287 -4.49 -0.44 17.19
C GLN A 287 -5.64 0.52 16.89
N ASN A 288 -6.38 0.22 15.83
CA ASN A 288 -7.56 0.97 15.47
C ASN A 288 -8.67 0.72 16.51
N TRP A 289 -9.28 1.81 16.99
CA TRP A 289 -10.41 1.75 17.91
C TRP A 289 -11.70 1.29 17.24
N ASP A 290 -11.81 1.46 15.92
CA ASP A 290 -12.93 1.05 15.08
C ASP A 290 -12.42 0.15 13.94
N PRO A 291 -12.04 -1.10 14.25
CA PRO A 291 -11.36 -1.98 13.31
C PRO A 291 -12.31 -2.51 12.23
N ILE A 292 -11.94 -2.30 10.97
CA ILE A 292 -12.64 -2.89 9.80
C ILE A 292 -12.22 -4.35 9.55
N TRP A 293 -10.97 -4.70 9.85
CA TRP A 293 -10.40 -6.03 9.65
C TRP A 293 -9.67 -6.53 10.92
N PRO A 294 -9.34 -7.83 11.01
CA PRO A 294 -8.65 -8.37 12.17
C PRO A 294 -7.32 -7.65 12.45
N ASN A 295 -7.09 -7.28 13.71
CA ASN A 295 -5.90 -6.55 14.17
C ASN A 295 -5.63 -5.22 13.44
N HIS A 296 -6.67 -4.55 12.93
CA HIS A 296 -6.52 -3.32 12.14
C HIS A 296 -5.60 -2.29 12.81
N GLY A 297 -4.50 -1.96 12.11
CA GLY A 297 -3.49 -0.98 12.51
C GLY A 297 -3.54 0.33 11.71
N ILE A 298 -3.59 1.46 12.42
CA ILE A 298 -3.47 2.80 11.82
C ILE A 298 -2.05 3.30 12.01
N ARG A 299 -1.44 3.89 10.97
CA ARG A 299 -0.15 4.57 11.12
C ARG A 299 -0.40 6.04 11.48
N ILE A 300 0.26 6.54 12.50
CA ILE A 300 0.23 7.97 12.82
C ILE A 300 1.25 8.75 11.99
N LEU A 301 0.91 9.99 11.68
CA LEU A 301 1.79 11.00 11.10
C LEU A 301 1.92 12.08 12.19
N PRO A 302 2.90 11.94 13.10
CA PRO A 302 2.86 12.63 14.40
C PRO A 302 3.38 14.07 14.37
N GLY A 303 3.87 14.54 13.22
CA GLY A 303 4.52 15.84 13.10
C GLY A 303 5.87 15.93 13.83
N PRO A 304 6.58 17.06 13.72
CA PRO A 304 7.94 17.21 14.22
C PRO A 304 8.04 17.41 15.75
N SER A 305 6.97 17.84 16.43
CA SER A 305 7.06 18.26 17.83
C SER A 305 6.92 17.12 18.85
N SER A 306 6.49 15.93 18.42
CA SER A 306 6.28 14.79 19.31
C SER A 306 7.61 14.19 19.77
N LEU A 307 7.70 13.78 21.04
CA LEU A 307 8.85 13.05 21.56
C LEU A 307 8.62 11.55 21.47
N TRP A 308 9.67 10.79 21.14
CA TRP A 308 9.59 9.35 20.97
C TRP A 308 10.55 8.64 21.90
N PHE A 309 10.03 7.71 22.69
CA PHE A 309 10.75 6.93 23.69
C PHE A 309 10.57 5.44 23.45
N ASP A 310 11.57 4.65 23.82
CA ASP A 310 11.45 3.20 23.86
C ASP A 310 10.56 2.76 25.04
N ALA A 311 10.29 1.45 25.13
CA ALA A 311 9.48 0.88 26.19
C ALA A 311 10.04 1.14 27.61
N LYS A 312 11.35 1.41 27.74
CA LYS A 312 12.04 1.66 29.02
C LYS A 312 12.08 3.16 29.37
N GLY A 313 11.46 4.01 28.56
CA GLY A 313 11.42 5.46 28.78
C GLY A 313 12.70 6.19 28.36
N LYS A 314 13.59 5.54 27.59
CA LYS A 314 14.75 6.20 27.00
C LYS A 314 14.35 6.83 25.67
N ARG A 315 14.68 8.10 25.48
CA ARG A 315 14.39 8.82 24.23
C ARG A 315 15.18 8.16 23.08
N LEU A 316 14.51 7.92 21.95
CA LEU A 316 15.16 7.37 20.77
C LEU A 316 16.25 8.35 20.27
N PRO A 317 17.46 7.86 19.95
CA PRO A 317 18.53 8.69 19.40
C PRO A 317 18.25 9.05 17.94
N ALA A 318 18.89 10.10 17.42
CA ALA A 318 18.94 10.31 15.98
C ALA A 318 19.67 9.12 15.30
N PRO A 319 19.25 8.67 14.10
CA PRO A 319 18.19 9.23 13.24
C PRO A 319 16.78 8.65 13.48
N PHE A 320 16.52 7.95 14.60
CA PHE A 320 15.25 7.27 14.90
C PHE A 320 14.16 8.25 15.37
N LEU A 321 13.87 9.21 14.50
CA LEU A 321 12.85 10.23 14.65
C LEU A 321 11.62 9.85 13.81
N PRO A 322 10.43 10.39 14.14
CA PRO A 322 9.23 10.08 13.38
C PRO A 322 9.36 10.43 11.90
N GLY A 323 9.10 9.47 11.00
CA GLY A 323 9.24 9.65 9.55
C GLY A 323 10.69 9.75 9.03
N PHE A 324 11.69 9.27 9.77
CA PHE A 324 13.10 9.23 9.34
C PHE A 324 13.57 7.86 8.85
N ASP A 325 13.93 6.94 9.74
CA ASP A 325 14.43 5.61 9.36
C ASP A 325 13.59 4.56 10.06
N THR A 326 12.52 4.09 9.42
CA THR A 326 11.59 3.17 10.06
C THR A 326 12.23 1.82 10.36
N LEU A 327 13.17 1.35 9.53
CA LEU A 327 13.80 0.04 9.70
C LEU A 327 14.89 0.09 10.77
N GLY A 328 15.69 1.15 10.81
CA GLY A 328 16.62 1.37 11.91
C GLY A 328 15.88 1.59 13.24
N THR A 329 14.78 2.34 13.22
CA THR A 329 13.92 2.51 14.40
C THR A 329 13.31 1.20 14.86
N LEU A 330 12.87 0.34 13.93
CA LEU A 330 12.34 -0.98 14.24
C LEU A 330 13.39 -1.83 14.95
N LYS A 331 14.60 -1.89 14.38
CA LYS A 331 15.72 -2.62 14.96
C LYS A 331 16.01 -2.13 16.38
N TYR A 332 16.09 -0.82 16.57
CA TYR A 332 16.32 -0.21 17.88
C TYR A 332 15.25 -0.61 18.91
N ILE A 333 13.96 -0.53 18.54
CA ILE A 333 12.85 -0.92 19.42
C ILE A 333 12.99 -2.40 19.79
N GLN A 334 13.26 -3.29 18.83
CA GLN A 334 13.39 -4.72 19.09
C GLN A 334 14.57 -5.06 20.00
N GLU A 335 15.72 -4.39 19.85
CA GLU A 335 16.89 -4.56 20.72
C GLU A 335 16.59 -4.26 22.19
N THR A 336 15.54 -3.48 22.49
CA THR A 336 15.14 -3.24 23.88
C THR A 336 14.47 -4.45 24.56
N GLY A 337 14.08 -5.46 23.77
CA GLY A 337 13.32 -6.63 24.20
C GLY A 337 11.79 -6.43 24.15
N PHE A 338 11.31 -5.31 23.61
CA PHE A 338 9.90 -4.96 23.55
C PHE A 338 9.43 -4.71 22.11
N SER A 339 8.13 -4.95 21.87
CA SER A 339 7.47 -4.74 20.58
C SER A 339 6.68 -3.43 20.51
N TYR A 340 6.92 -2.52 21.45
CA TYR A 340 6.23 -1.24 21.54
C TYR A 340 7.14 -0.09 21.95
N SER A 341 6.68 1.12 21.66
CA SER A 341 7.33 2.38 22.02
C SER A 341 6.27 3.41 22.44
N TRP A 342 6.73 4.56 22.95
CA TRP A 342 5.87 5.62 23.46
C TRP A 342 6.06 6.91 22.67
N PHE A 343 4.99 7.41 22.07
CA PHE A 343 4.91 8.79 21.64
C PHE A 343 4.34 9.65 22.77
N ILE A 344 5.08 10.68 23.15
CA ILE A 344 4.71 11.64 24.19
C ILE A 344 4.48 12.99 23.53
N LEU A 345 3.26 13.50 23.64
CA LEU A 345 2.86 14.76 23.05
C LEU A 345 1.77 15.46 23.86
N THR A 346 1.64 16.77 23.65
CA THR A 346 0.60 17.58 24.29
C THR A 346 -0.64 17.65 23.41
N GLN A 347 -1.79 17.98 24.01
CA GLN A 347 -3.01 18.26 23.24
C GLN A 347 -2.83 19.40 22.21
N LYS A 348 -1.89 20.33 22.44
CA LYS A 348 -1.58 21.40 21.48
C LYS A 348 -0.92 20.82 20.22
N ILE A 349 0.00 19.87 20.37
CA ILE A 349 0.64 19.15 19.27
C ILE A 349 -0.41 18.32 18.53
N ILE A 350 -1.21 17.54 19.27
CA ILE A 350 -2.29 16.72 18.69
C ILE A 350 -3.19 17.56 17.77
N LYS A 351 -3.65 18.71 18.27
CA LYS A 351 -4.60 19.57 17.56
C LYS A 351 -4.01 20.27 16.34
N LYS A 352 -2.68 20.33 16.18
CA LYS A 352 -2.03 21.13 15.13
C LYS A 352 -1.26 20.27 14.11
N GLU A 353 -0.67 19.17 14.54
CA GLU A 353 0.35 18.46 13.77
C GLU A 353 0.01 16.99 13.50
N PHE A 354 -0.90 16.41 14.27
CA PHE A 354 -1.17 14.98 14.22
C PHE A 354 -2.13 14.64 13.10
N ALA A 355 -1.75 13.71 12.22
CA ALA A 355 -2.63 13.13 11.23
C ALA A 355 -2.57 11.60 11.30
N LEU A 356 -3.56 10.94 10.70
CA LEU A 356 -3.61 9.49 10.59
C LEU A 356 -3.46 9.14 9.11
N SER A 357 -2.70 8.08 8.82
CA SER A 357 -2.60 7.49 7.48
C SER A 357 -3.85 6.65 7.19
N GLY A 358 -4.22 6.55 5.91
CA GLY A 358 -5.42 5.82 5.46
C GLY A 358 -6.43 6.76 4.80
N SER A 359 -7.10 6.30 3.75
CA SER A 359 -8.15 7.08 3.08
C SER A 359 -9.36 7.28 4.00
N GLU A 360 -9.71 6.24 4.76
CA GLU A 360 -10.79 6.24 5.75
C GLU A 360 -10.57 7.21 6.91
N GLN A 361 -9.32 7.60 7.18
CA GLN A 361 -8.98 8.56 8.23
C GLN A 361 -8.93 10.03 7.75
N ASN A 362 -9.04 10.28 6.44
CA ASN A 362 -8.88 11.62 5.86
C ASN A 362 -10.05 12.03 4.96
N PRO A 363 -11.29 12.08 5.50
CA PRO A 363 -12.50 12.35 4.70
C PRO A 363 -12.45 13.70 3.99
N ASP A 364 -11.71 14.68 4.51
CA ASP A 364 -11.52 15.99 3.89
C ASP A 364 -10.83 15.89 2.52
N ILE A 365 -9.77 15.09 2.43
CA ILE A 365 -9.02 14.87 1.19
C ILE A 365 -9.73 13.81 0.33
N THR A 366 -10.17 12.72 0.94
CA THR A 366 -10.80 11.58 0.27
C THR A 366 -12.10 11.96 -0.43
N ASN A 367 -12.96 12.74 0.23
CA ASN A 367 -14.24 13.20 -0.33
C ASN A 367 -14.12 14.52 -1.10
N LYS A 368 -12.90 15.07 -1.23
CA LYS A 368 -12.64 16.36 -1.89
C LYS A 368 -13.45 17.52 -1.29
N ASP A 369 -13.59 17.52 0.04
CA ASP A 369 -14.34 18.53 0.78
C ASP A 369 -13.46 19.79 0.94
N TYR A 370 -13.56 20.70 -0.04
CA TYR A 370 -12.81 21.95 -0.06
C TYR A 370 -13.03 22.84 1.18
N PRO A 371 -14.27 23.06 1.67
CA PRO A 371 -14.51 23.79 2.91
C PRO A 371 -13.82 23.17 4.14
N LEU A 372 -13.89 21.84 4.29
CA LEU A 372 -13.25 21.15 5.41
C LEU A 372 -11.72 21.18 5.30
N PHE A 373 -11.19 21.05 4.09
CA PHE A 373 -9.77 21.15 3.81
C PHE A 373 -9.20 22.55 4.08
N LEU A 374 -9.89 23.62 3.66
CA LEU A 374 -9.48 25.00 3.97
C LEU A 374 -9.56 25.29 5.47
N LYS A 375 -10.57 24.76 6.18
CA LYS A 375 -10.62 24.82 7.65
C LYS A 375 -9.47 24.06 8.31
N ARG A 376 -8.96 23.00 7.69
CA ARG A 376 -7.78 22.27 8.16
C ARG A 376 -6.50 23.07 7.95
N ILE A 377 -6.32 23.74 6.82
CA ILE A 377 -5.11 24.55 6.57
C ILE A 377 -5.11 25.85 7.38
N PHE A 378 -6.24 26.55 7.44
CA PHE A 378 -6.32 27.93 7.95
C PHE A 378 -7.07 28.07 9.28
N GLY A 379 -7.72 27.01 9.77
CA GLY A 379 -8.52 27.06 10.98
C GLY A 379 -7.70 26.91 12.25
N LYS A 380 -8.01 27.73 13.28
CA LYS A 380 -7.36 27.68 14.60
C LYS A 380 -7.60 26.38 15.41
N LYS A 381 -8.47 25.46 14.96
CA LYS A 381 -8.85 24.22 15.65
C LYS A 381 -9.18 23.09 14.65
N HIS A 382 -8.36 22.04 14.58
CA HIS A 382 -8.63 20.82 13.81
C HIS A 382 -9.67 19.95 14.55
N ARG A 383 -10.97 20.10 14.24
CA ARG A 383 -12.06 19.44 15.01
C ARG A 383 -12.36 17.98 14.61
N VAL A 384 -12.05 17.54 13.38
CA VAL A 384 -12.50 16.22 12.88
C VAL A 384 -11.64 15.08 13.45
N GLN A 385 -10.32 15.20 13.40
CA GLN A 385 -9.42 14.20 13.98
C GLN A 385 -9.57 14.08 15.50
N TRP A 386 -9.96 15.17 16.17
CA TRP A 386 -10.13 15.17 17.64
C TRP A 386 -11.25 14.22 18.10
N LYS A 387 -12.30 13.93 17.30
CA LYS A 387 -13.32 12.93 17.69
C LYS A 387 -12.77 11.50 17.66
N HIS A 388 -12.02 11.13 16.62
CA HIS A 388 -11.35 9.83 16.52
C HIS A 388 -10.31 9.66 17.64
N LEU A 389 -9.52 10.72 17.90
CA LEU A 389 -8.52 10.74 18.97
C LEU A 389 -9.15 10.73 20.37
N LYS A 390 -10.29 11.37 20.59
CA LYS A 390 -11.00 11.35 21.88
C LYS A 390 -11.59 9.98 22.22
N ASN A 391 -12.02 9.22 21.21
CA ASN A 391 -12.45 7.84 21.42
C ASN A 391 -11.27 6.91 21.75
N MET A 392 -10.10 7.20 21.19
CA MET A 392 -8.85 6.54 21.57
C MET A 392 -8.27 7.05 22.91
N GLU A 393 -8.54 8.30 23.34
CA GLU A 393 -8.16 8.85 24.65
C GLU A 393 -8.79 8.08 25.83
N LYS A 394 -9.91 7.36 25.60
CA LYS A 394 -10.48 6.47 26.62
C LYS A 394 -9.56 5.29 26.98
N THR A 395 -8.45 5.11 26.26
CA THR A 395 -7.53 3.98 26.41
C THR A 395 -6.19 4.31 27.08
N LEU A 396 -5.91 5.54 27.55
CA LEU A 396 -5.02 5.82 28.71
C LEU A 396 -4.84 7.34 28.92
N LEU A 397 -4.77 7.73 30.19
CA LEU A 397 -4.97 9.06 30.80
C LEU A 397 -4.06 10.22 30.33
N TYR A 398 -4.59 11.44 30.50
CA TYR A 398 -3.95 12.77 30.65
C TYR A 398 -2.42 12.84 30.41
N GLN A 399 -2.02 13.64 29.40
CA GLN A 399 -0.71 13.58 28.71
C GLN A 399 -0.63 12.30 27.87
N THR A 400 -1.22 12.33 26.68
CA THR A 400 -1.59 11.12 25.93
C THR A 400 -0.36 10.26 25.60
N ILE A 401 -0.13 9.22 26.40
CA ILE A 401 0.89 8.19 26.20
C ILE A 401 0.27 7.14 25.26
N TRP A 402 0.79 7.01 24.04
CA TRP A 402 0.30 6.04 23.08
C TRP A 402 1.20 4.81 23.01
N LYS A 403 0.64 3.63 23.32
CA LYS A 403 1.30 2.35 23.05
C LYS A 403 1.27 2.11 21.54
N ILE A 404 2.43 2.21 20.92
CA ILE A 404 2.57 2.03 19.48
C ILE A 404 3.05 0.62 19.20
N LEU A 405 2.26 -0.11 18.41
CA LEU A 405 2.53 -1.46 17.95
C LEU A 405 3.06 -1.42 16.52
N LEU A 406 3.89 -2.38 16.17
CA LEU A 406 4.47 -2.47 14.84
C LEU A 406 3.39 -2.78 13.80
N LYS A 407 3.37 -2.01 12.70
CA LYS A 407 2.43 -2.19 11.60
C LYS A 407 3.06 -3.10 10.54
N GLY A 408 2.49 -4.30 10.45
CA GLY A 408 2.81 -5.35 9.47
C GLY A 408 2.55 -4.92 8.04
#